data_AF-A0A3L8SVD5-F1
#
_entry.id   AF-A0A3L8SVD5-F1
#
_cell.length_a   1.000
_cell.length_b   1.000
_cell.length_c   1.000
_cell.angle_alpha   90.00
_cell.angle_beta   90.00
_cell.angle_gamma   90.00
#
_symmetry.space_group_name_H-M   'P 1'
#
loop_
_entity.id
_entity.type
_entity.pdbx_description
1 polymer ?
#
loop_
_entity_poly.entity_id
_entity_poly.type
_entity_poly.pdbx_seq_one_letter_code
_entity_poly.pdbx_strand_id
1 'polypeptide(L)' 'VPCYSYGQKLSKLAILRIACNYILSLARLADLDYSADHSNMSFSECVEQCTRTLQAEGRSKKRKGKYYL' A
#
# COMPACT_ATOMS: atom_id res chain seq x y z
N VAL A 1 -4.77 5.52 -9.94
CA VAL A 1 -4.19 4.46 -9.07
C VAL A 1 -3.08 3.77 -9.84
N PRO A 2 -1.82 3.90 -9.42
CA PRO A 2 -0.72 3.53 -10.28
C PRO A 2 -0.56 2.00 -10.34
N CYS A 3 -0.54 1.46 -11.56
CA CYS A 3 -0.46 0.04 -11.90
C CYS A 3 0.92 -0.60 -11.61
N TYR A 4 1.52 -0.34 -10.45
CA TYR A 4 2.83 -0.93 -10.07
C TYR A 4 2.78 -2.44 -9.79
N SER A 5 1.59 -3.05 -9.84
CA SER A 5 1.40 -4.49 -9.61
C SER A 5 1.60 -5.36 -10.87
N TYR A 6 1.70 -4.79 -12.08
CA TYR A 6 1.78 -5.61 -13.29
C TYR A 6 3.11 -6.40 -13.31
N GLY A 7 3.03 -7.68 -12.92
CA GLY A 7 4.18 -8.60 -12.82
C GLY A 7 4.72 -8.89 -11.40
N GLN A 8 4.21 -8.25 -10.34
CA GLN A 8 4.66 -8.51 -8.96
C GLN A 8 3.70 -9.42 -8.19
N LYS A 9 4.19 -10.58 -7.72
CA LYS A 9 3.42 -11.51 -6.87
C LYS A 9 3.35 -11.01 -5.42
N LEU A 10 2.35 -10.17 -5.12
CA LEU A 10 2.01 -9.74 -3.76
C LEU A 10 1.44 -10.89 -2.91
N SER A 11 1.61 -10.83 -1.59
CA SER A 11 0.97 -11.77 -0.66
C SER A 11 -0.52 -11.41 -0.45
N LYS A 12 -1.35 -12.37 0.00
CA LYS A 12 -2.75 -12.07 0.36
C LYS A 12 -2.83 -10.95 1.41
N LEU A 13 -1.92 -10.95 2.38
CA LEU A 13 -1.82 -9.91 3.41
C LEU A 13 -1.41 -8.55 2.85
N ALA A 14 -0.46 -8.52 1.90
CA ALA A 14 -0.05 -7.31 1.21
C ALA A 14 -1.22 -6.66 0.45
N ILE A 15 -1.99 -7.48 -0.26
CA ILE A 15 -3.19 -7.03 -0.98
C ILE A 15 -4.17 -6.37 -0.02
N LEU A 16 -4.44 -7.00 1.13
CA LEU A 16 -5.31 -6.43 2.16
C LEU A 16 -4.78 -5.09 2.70
N ARG A 17 -3.48 -4.99 3.01
CA ARG A 17 -2.88 -3.74 3.51
C ARG A 17 -3.00 -2.60 2.51
N ILE A 18 -2.71 -2.87 1.23
CA ILE A 18 -2.83 -1.87 0.16
C ILE A 18 -4.29 -1.43 0.02
N ALA A 19 -5.23 -2.38 0.02
CA ALA A 19 -6.67 -2.09 -0.06
C ALA A 19 -7.15 -1.22 1.12
N CYS A 20 -6.74 -1.51 2.36
CA CYS A 20 -7.11 -0.70 3.52
C CYS A 20 -6.60 0.75 3.40
N ASN A 21 -5.34 0.95 2.98
CA ASN A 21 -4.79 2.30 2.78
C ASN A 21 -5.52 3.06 1.66
N TYR A 22 -5.95 2.35 0.61
CA TYR A 22 -6.73 2.94 -0.46
C TYR A 22 -8.13 3.36 0.02
N ILE A 23 -8.81 2.51 0.81
CA ILE A 23 -10.10 2.84 1.44
C ILE A 23 -9.97 4.08 2.33
N LEU A 24 -8.91 4.17 3.15
CA LEU A 24 -8.65 5.36 3.98
C LEU A 24 -8.48 6.63 3.13
N SER A 25 -7.77 6.53 2.00
CA SER A 25 -7.60 7.64 1.06
C SER A 25 -8.94 8.08 0.46
N LEU A 26 -9.78 7.12 0.04
CA LEU A 26 -11.11 7.40 -0.47
C LEU A 26 -12.04 8.00 0.60
N ALA A 27 -11.95 7.53 1.84
CA ALA A 27 -12.70 8.09 2.95
C ALA A 27 -12.34 9.56 3.18
N ARG A 28 -11.05 9.94 3.13
CA ARG A 28 -10.64 11.35 3.21
C ARG A 28 -11.26 12.23 2.12
N LEU A 29 -11.40 11.73 0.90
CA LEU A 29 -12.07 12.49 -0.18
C LEU A 29 -13.56 12.73 0.10
N ALA A 30 -14.19 11.87 0.89
CA ALA A 30 -15.58 11.97 1.28
C ALA A 30 -15.77 12.66 2.64
N ASP A 31 -14.74 13.33 3.18
CA ASP A 31 -14.69 13.89 4.54
C ASP A 31 -14.97 12.84 5.66
N LEU A 32 -14.74 11.57 5.32
CA LEU A 32 -14.72 10.33 6.09
C LEU A 32 -13.51 10.13 7.03
N ASP A 33 -13.65 10.21 8.36
CA ASP A 33 -12.56 9.82 9.28
C ASP A 33 -12.63 8.38 9.82
N TYR A 34 -11.99 7.44 9.11
CA TYR A 34 -11.76 6.05 9.55
C TYR A 34 -10.35 5.79 10.12
N SER A 35 -9.57 6.82 10.41
CA SER A 35 -8.26 6.64 11.04
C SER A 35 -8.46 6.28 12.51
N ALA A 36 -7.75 5.27 13.01
CA ALA A 36 -7.92 4.81 14.39
C ALA A 36 -7.49 5.86 15.44
N ASP A 37 -6.61 6.77 15.03
CA ASP A 37 -6.02 7.83 15.85
C ASP A 37 -6.58 9.22 15.56
N HIS A 38 -7.58 9.34 14.67
CA HIS A 38 -8.11 10.62 14.20
C HIS A 38 -7.00 11.58 13.76
N SER A 39 -5.96 11.05 13.09
CA SER A 39 -4.74 11.77 12.73
C SER A 39 -4.94 12.93 11.75
N ASN A 40 -6.18 13.23 11.34
CA ASN A 40 -6.53 14.31 10.40
C ASN A 40 -5.58 14.40 9.19
N MET A 41 -5.14 13.23 8.71
CA MET A 41 -4.28 13.14 7.54
C MET A 41 -5.01 13.72 6.33
N SER A 42 -4.32 14.56 5.58
CA SER A 42 -4.80 15.05 4.30
C SER A 42 -4.91 13.90 3.29
N PHE A 43 -5.74 14.09 2.26
CA PHE A 43 -5.85 13.12 1.17
C PHE A 43 -4.49 12.81 0.52
N SER A 44 -3.65 13.84 0.33
CA SER A 44 -2.31 13.68 -0.24
C SER A 44 -1.45 12.74 0.58
N GLU A 45 -1.46 12.90 1.91
CA GLU A 45 -0.68 12.05 2.82
C GLU A 45 -1.17 10.59 2.81
N CYS A 46 -2.49 10.36 2.72
CA CYS A 46 -3.03 9.01 2.59
C CYS A 46 -2.61 8.34 1.28
N VAL A 47 -2.60 9.08 0.17
CA VAL A 47 -2.16 8.57 -1.15
C VAL A 47 -0.66 8.24 -1.13
N GLU A 48 0.16 9.10 -0.51
CA GLU A 48 1.57 8.82 -0.35
C GLU A 48 1.81 7.58 0.53
N GLN A 49 1.06 7.44 1.63
CA GLN A 49 1.16 6.26 2.49
C GLN A 49 0.79 4.99 1.72
N CYS A 50 -0.31 5.00 0.97
CA CYS A 50 -0.70 3.88 0.11
C CYS A 50 0.42 3.52 -0.89
N THR A 51 1.06 4.53 -1.49
CA THR A 51 2.18 4.35 -2.43
C THR A 51 3.40 3.73 -1.73
N ARG A 52 3.76 4.20 -0.53
CA ARG A 52 4.85 3.63 0.28
C ARG A 52 4.56 2.18 0.66
N THR A 53 3.34 1.87 1.09
CA THR A 53 2.91 0.50 1.42
C THR A 53 3.02 -0.41 0.19
N LEU A 54 2.53 0.02 -0.96
CA LEU A 54 2.62 -0.73 -2.21
C LEU A 54 4.07 -1.04 -2.59
N GLN A 55 4.98 -0.06 -2.50
CA GLN A 55 6.40 -0.25 -2.78
C GLN A 55 7.08 -1.20 -1.80
N ALA A 56 6.77 -1.07 -0.50
CA ALA A 56 7.31 -1.94 0.53
C ALA A 56 6.88 -3.40 0.32
N GLU A 57 5.59 -3.62 0.06
CA GLU A 57 5.03 -4.95 -0.16
C GLU A 57 5.47 -5.56 -1.51
N GLY A 58 5.70 -4.74 -2.54
CA GLY A 58 6.23 -5.16 -3.84
C GLY A 58 7.70 -5.60 -3.80
N ARG A 59 8.48 -5.11 -2.82
CA ARG A 59 9.90 -5.47 -2.61
C ARG A 59 10.10 -6.82 -1.92
N SER A 60 9.06 -7.39 -1.31
CA SER A 60 9.13 -8.59 -0.45
C SER A 60 9.56 -9.90 -1.14
N LYS A 61 9.86 -9.90 -2.45
CA LYS A 61 10.31 -11.10 -3.19
C LYS A 61 11.55 -10.92 -4.08
N LYS A 62 12.50 -10.05 -3.74
CA LYS A 62 13.90 -10.22 -4.23
C LYS A 62 14.68 -11.18 -3.33
N ARG A 63 14.21 -12.43 -3.19
CA ARG A 63 15.08 -13.50 -2.70
C ARG A 63 16.02 -13.84 -3.86
N LYS A 64 17.24 -13.29 -3.82
CA LYS A 64 18.32 -13.72 -4.71
C LYS A 64 18.44 -15.24 -4.57
N GLY A 65 18.23 -15.98 -5.65
CA GLY A 65 18.60 -17.38 -5.70
C GLY A 65 20.10 -17.46 -5.47
N LYS A 66 20.51 -17.89 -4.27
CA LYS A 66 21.81 -18.50 -4.08
C LYS A 66 21.76 -19.83 -4.83
N TYR A 67 22.31 -19.87 -6.02
CA TYR A 67 22.85 -21.10 -6.57
C TYR A 67 24.32 -20.86 -6.91
N TYR A 68 25.12 -21.71 -6.29
CA TYR A 68 26.57 -21.77 -6.34
C TYR A 68 27.04 -22.14 -7.76
N LEU A 69 28.03 -21.41 -8.28
CA LEU A 69 29.09 -21.87 -9.19
C LEU A 69 30.33 -21.01 -8.89
#